data_AF-A0A7Y3J3I6-F1
#
_entry.id   AF-A0A7Y3J3I6-F1
#
_cell.length_a   1.000
_cell.length_b   1.000
_cell.length_c   1.000
_cell.angle_alpha   90.00
_cell.angle_beta   90.00
_cell.angle_gamma   90.00
#
_symmetry.space_group_name_H-M   'P 1'
#
loop_
_entity.id
_entity.type
_entity.pdbx_description
1 polymer ?
#
loop_
_entity_poly.entity_id
_entity_poly.type
_entity_poly.pdbx_seq_one_letter_code
_entity_poly.pdbx_strand_id
1 'polypeptide(L)'
;MNISKKLLVFGAFALLSNSGAFAEGMMGGQGGYGMMGSYDSFGSTGTDHLGLTRISLADAKNDVQAYLKATGNPKLAIDEVMEFDRNFYAIVKETHPDHAAFELLVNPYNGTVTPEPGPNMMWNTKYSPMGPRFIGSEGPMNVSVEQAQQDALAYLKNVEPQYTVEAKPDIFYGYYTMHFLKDGKILGMLSVNGYTGQVWVHTWHGAYIKMETE
;
A
#
# COMPACT_ATOMS: atom_id res chain seq x y z
N MET A 1 -22.73 -63.46 -32.27
CA MET A 1 -22.26 -62.32 -31.44
C MET A 1 -21.74 -61.24 -32.38
N ASN A 2 -22.21 -60.02 -32.16
CA ASN A 2 -22.23 -58.83 -33.03
C ASN A 2 -20.86 -58.40 -33.61
N ILE A 3 -20.72 -58.17 -34.93
CA ILE A 3 -20.98 -56.95 -35.75
C ILE A 3 -19.84 -55.89 -35.70
N SER A 4 -19.08 -55.87 -36.81
CA SER A 4 -18.70 -54.70 -37.63
C SER A 4 -17.42 -53.89 -37.43
N LYS A 5 -16.81 -53.67 -38.61
CA LYS A 5 -16.18 -52.46 -39.17
C LYS A 5 -14.76 -52.07 -38.74
N LYS A 6 -13.82 -52.50 -39.59
CA LYS A 6 -12.60 -51.76 -39.97
C LYS A 6 -12.96 -50.48 -40.73
N LEU A 7 -12.32 -49.36 -40.44
CA LEU A 7 -11.65 -48.52 -41.45
C LEU A 7 -10.68 -47.52 -40.79
N LEU A 8 -9.43 -47.58 -41.24
CA LEU A 8 -8.34 -46.62 -41.06
C LEU A 8 -8.22 -45.84 -42.37
N VAL A 9 -8.18 -44.50 -42.37
CA VAL A 9 -7.52 -43.70 -43.42
C VAL A 9 -6.97 -42.39 -42.83
N PHE A 10 -5.72 -42.13 -43.23
CA PHE A 10 -4.87 -40.94 -43.07
C PHE A 10 -5.16 -39.84 -44.13
N GLY A 11 -4.74 -38.60 -43.85
CA GLY A 11 -4.42 -37.57 -44.87
C GLY A 11 -5.17 -36.25 -44.65
N ALA A 12 -4.58 -35.16 -44.16
CA ALA A 12 -3.52 -34.28 -44.69
C ALA A 12 -4.03 -33.12 -45.58
N PHE A 13 -3.78 -31.90 -45.07
CA PHE A 13 -3.46 -30.62 -45.73
C PHE A 13 -4.25 -30.10 -46.95
N ALA A 14 -4.79 -28.88 -46.83
CA ALA A 14 -4.64 -27.82 -47.83
C ALA A 14 -4.82 -26.42 -47.21
N LEU A 15 -3.81 -25.57 -47.43
CA LEU A 15 -3.79 -24.12 -47.27
C LEU A 15 -4.66 -23.45 -48.33
N LEU A 16 -5.22 -22.27 -48.03
CA LEU A 16 -5.21 -21.09 -48.92
C LEU A 16 -5.60 -19.81 -48.15
N SER A 17 -4.78 -18.80 -48.36
CA SER A 17 -4.77 -17.40 -47.90
C SER A 17 -5.93 -16.55 -48.44
N ASN A 18 -6.37 -15.50 -47.73
CA ASN A 18 -5.89 -14.11 -47.90
C ASN A 18 -6.80 -13.04 -47.21
N SER A 19 -6.14 -12.12 -46.47
CA SER A 19 -6.38 -10.67 -46.27
C SER A 19 -7.73 -10.06 -45.85
N GLY A 20 -7.67 -9.27 -44.76
CA GLY A 20 -8.57 -8.14 -44.38
C GLY A 20 -8.95 -8.17 -42.89
N ALA A 21 -8.17 -7.66 -41.92
CA ALA A 21 -7.93 -6.25 -41.55
C ALA A 21 -9.11 -5.54 -40.83
N PHE A 22 -8.87 -5.25 -39.53
CA PHE A 22 -9.47 -4.26 -38.59
C PHE A 22 -10.86 -4.48 -37.97
N ALA A 23 -10.86 -4.67 -36.64
CA ALA A 23 -11.52 -3.85 -35.60
C ALA A 23 -11.61 -4.68 -34.31
N GLU A 24 -10.63 -4.53 -33.41
CA GLU A 24 -10.75 -3.76 -32.16
C GLU A 24 -11.74 -4.34 -31.13
N GLY A 25 -11.14 -4.91 -30.08
CA GLY A 25 -11.77 -5.26 -28.80
C GLY A 25 -10.72 -5.38 -27.70
N MET A 26 -9.75 -4.46 -27.70
CA MET A 26 -8.81 -4.25 -26.60
C MET A 26 -9.52 -3.54 -25.45
N MET A 27 -9.61 -4.16 -24.27
CA MET A 27 -9.67 -3.47 -22.97
C MET A 27 -8.86 -4.27 -21.94
N GLY A 28 -7.63 -4.62 -22.32
CA GLY A 28 -6.60 -5.18 -21.46
C GLY A 28 -5.34 -4.38 -21.67
N GLY A 29 -5.14 -3.35 -20.84
CA GLY A 29 -3.96 -2.50 -20.93
C GLY A 29 -4.23 -1.08 -20.43
N GLN A 30 -3.45 -0.69 -19.41
CA GLN A 30 -2.94 0.67 -19.24
C GLN A 30 -3.94 1.74 -18.79
N GLY A 31 -3.91 2.08 -17.49
CA GLY A 31 -4.67 3.23 -17.00
C GLY A 31 -4.78 3.39 -15.50
N GLY A 32 -3.77 3.02 -14.73
CA GLY A 32 -3.67 3.35 -13.30
C GLY A 32 -2.72 4.52 -13.04
N TYR A 33 -2.57 5.45 -13.98
CA TYR A 33 -1.82 6.68 -13.74
C TYR A 33 -2.59 7.53 -12.72
N GLY A 34 -2.10 7.57 -11.48
CA GLY A 34 -2.40 8.62 -10.52
C GLY A 34 -3.85 8.72 -10.03
N MET A 35 -4.32 7.74 -9.24
CA MET A 35 -5.54 7.92 -8.41
C MET A 35 -5.28 8.70 -7.10
N MET A 36 -4.16 9.43 -7.04
CA MET A 36 -4.06 10.72 -6.34
C MET A 36 -2.83 11.43 -6.91
N GLY A 37 -3.02 12.17 -8.01
CA GLY A 37 -2.01 13.09 -8.49
C GLY A 37 -1.60 14.02 -7.37
N SER A 38 -0.29 14.08 -7.09
CA SER A 38 0.35 15.16 -6.33
C SER A 38 -0.42 15.52 -5.05
N TYR A 39 -0.37 14.65 -4.05
CA TYR A 39 -0.47 15.11 -2.66
C TYR A 39 0.87 15.75 -2.24
N ASP A 40 1.41 16.61 -3.11
CA ASP A 40 2.47 17.55 -2.75
C ASP A 40 1.96 18.53 -1.68
N SER A 41 0.68 18.50 -1.30
CA SER A 41 0.10 19.36 -0.26
C SER A 41 0.44 18.96 1.18
N PHE A 42 0.97 17.75 1.46
CA PHE A 42 1.62 17.47 2.76
C PHE A 42 3.10 17.89 2.77
N GLY A 43 3.64 18.26 1.61
CA GLY A 43 4.93 18.96 1.44
C GLY A 43 4.80 20.41 0.98
N SER A 44 3.58 20.93 0.86
CA SER A 44 3.23 22.25 0.33
C SER A 44 2.04 22.81 1.09
N THR A 45 2.14 22.83 2.41
CA THR A 45 1.73 24.04 3.12
C THR A 45 2.89 25.00 2.94
N GLY A 46 2.73 25.96 2.02
CA GLY A 46 3.67 27.05 1.85
C GLY A 46 3.94 27.73 3.18
N THR A 47 5.09 27.40 3.76
CA THR A 47 5.81 28.22 4.71
C THR A 47 7.27 27.95 4.42
N ASP A 48 7.98 28.98 3.97
CA ASP A 48 9.33 29.23 4.46
C ASP A 48 9.42 28.67 5.88
N HIS A 49 10.22 27.64 6.12
CA HIS A 49 10.38 27.10 7.46
C HIS A 49 11.07 28.20 8.28
N LEU A 50 10.27 29.05 8.93
CA LEU A 50 10.60 30.34 9.55
C LEU A 50 11.66 30.22 10.66
N GLY A 51 12.89 29.79 10.34
CA GLY A 51 13.93 29.49 11.31
C GLY A 51 13.60 28.35 12.28
N LEU A 52 12.57 27.54 12.00
CA LEU A 52 12.18 26.42 12.86
C LEU A 52 13.18 25.26 12.70
N THR A 53 13.60 24.70 13.82
CA THR A 53 14.47 23.52 13.85
C THR A 53 13.61 22.26 13.81
N ARG A 54 14.04 21.27 13.03
CA ARG A 54 13.41 19.95 12.99
C ARG A 54 13.47 19.28 14.36
N ILE A 55 12.34 18.74 14.83
CA ILE A 55 12.25 18.00 16.09
C ILE A 55 12.95 16.63 15.97
N SER A 56 13.28 16.01 17.11
CA SER A 56 13.86 14.67 17.09
C SER A 56 12.81 13.57 16.89
N LEU A 57 13.25 12.37 16.47
CA LEU A 57 12.37 11.18 16.43
C LEU A 57 11.73 10.88 17.81
N ALA A 58 12.48 11.13 18.90
CA ALA A 58 11.97 10.95 20.25
C ALA A 58 10.84 11.95 20.58
N ASP A 59 10.96 13.20 20.12
CA ASP A 59 9.91 14.20 20.29
C ASP A 59 8.67 13.84 19.46
N ALA A 60 8.85 13.42 18.20
CA ALA A 60 7.75 12.96 17.36
C ALA A 60 7.01 11.76 17.98
N LYS A 61 7.74 10.81 18.56
CA LYS A 61 7.15 9.70 19.33
C LYS A 61 6.36 10.19 20.54
N ASN A 62 6.86 11.18 21.28
CA ASN A 62 6.12 11.78 22.39
C ASN A 62 4.82 12.45 21.91
N ASP A 63 4.84 13.11 20.75
CA ASP A 63 3.65 13.70 20.13
C ASP A 63 2.61 12.63 19.76
N VAL A 64 3.05 11.49 19.19
CA VAL A 64 2.16 10.34 18.93
C VAL A 64 1.60 9.77 20.24
N GLN A 65 2.40 9.64 21.29
CA GLN A 65 1.91 9.19 22.60
C GLN A 65 0.86 10.15 23.18
N ALA A 66 1.06 11.46 23.02
CA ALA A 66 0.09 12.47 23.44
C ALA A 66 -1.21 12.37 22.63
N TYR A 67 -1.11 12.16 21.30
CA TYR A 67 -2.25 11.90 20.42
C TYR A 67 -3.05 10.68 20.91
N LEU A 68 -2.39 9.55 21.17
CA LEU A 68 -3.06 8.34 21.67
C LEU A 68 -3.75 8.55 23.01
N LYS A 69 -3.11 9.24 23.96
CA LYS A 69 -3.74 9.60 25.24
C LYS A 69 -5.01 10.42 25.04
N ALA A 70 -5.02 11.35 24.08
CA ALA A 70 -6.18 12.17 23.77
C ALA A 70 -7.35 11.37 23.17
N THR A 71 -7.09 10.24 22.49
CA THR A 71 -8.16 9.34 22.03
C THR A 71 -8.93 8.69 23.18
N GLY A 72 -8.32 8.60 24.37
CA GLY A 72 -8.89 7.91 25.53
C GLY A 72 -9.03 6.39 25.35
N ASN A 73 -8.45 5.80 24.30
CA ASN A 73 -8.55 4.38 24.02
C ASN A 73 -7.33 3.62 24.59
N PRO A 74 -7.49 2.87 25.70
CA PRO A 74 -6.37 2.16 26.34
C PRO A 74 -5.92 0.92 25.58
N LYS A 75 -6.60 0.55 24.49
CA LYS A 75 -6.26 -0.61 23.65
C LYS A 75 -5.36 -0.25 22.48
N LEU A 76 -4.86 0.97 22.41
CA LEU A 76 -3.97 1.43 21.35
C LEU A 76 -2.57 1.61 21.89
N ALA A 77 -1.57 1.16 21.12
CA ALA A 77 -0.16 1.35 21.41
C ALA A 77 0.58 1.74 20.13
N ILE A 78 1.72 2.40 20.29
CA ILE A 78 2.66 2.60 19.19
C ILE A 78 3.31 1.25 18.89
N ASP A 79 3.43 0.92 17.62
CA ASP A 79 4.19 -0.26 17.16
C ASP A 79 5.55 0.17 16.62
N GLU A 80 5.53 1.18 15.76
CA GLU A 80 6.71 1.68 15.06
C GLU A 80 6.62 3.19 14.89
N VAL A 81 7.78 3.87 14.92
CA VAL A 81 7.95 5.26 14.49
C VAL A 81 9.14 5.36 13.54
N MET A 82 8.95 5.99 12.40
CA MET A 82 9.97 6.21 11.39
C MET A 82 10.22 7.69 11.15
N GLU A 83 11.47 8.00 10.80
CA GLU A 83 11.88 9.29 10.30
C GLU A 83 12.14 9.22 8.80
N PHE A 84 11.44 10.08 8.06
CA PHE A 84 11.72 10.39 6.66
C PHE A 84 12.08 11.87 6.52
N ASP A 85 12.75 12.27 5.45
CA ASP A 85 13.17 13.66 5.28
C ASP A 85 12.00 14.68 5.27
N ARG A 86 10.79 14.30 4.85
CA ARG A 86 9.62 15.21 4.82
C ARG A 86 8.71 15.12 6.05
N ASN A 87 8.68 13.99 6.75
CA ASN A 87 7.82 13.80 7.93
C ASN A 87 8.32 12.68 8.84
N PHE A 88 7.73 12.57 10.01
CA PHE A 88 7.75 11.32 10.76
C PHE A 88 6.48 10.54 10.47
N TYR A 89 6.59 9.22 10.52
CA TYR A 89 5.49 8.28 10.34
C TYR A 89 5.39 7.40 11.59
N ALA A 90 4.19 6.96 11.93
CA ALA A 90 3.98 6.00 13.00
C ALA A 90 2.84 5.02 12.70
N ILE A 91 3.06 3.76 13.06
CA ILE A 91 2.01 2.75 13.14
C ILE A 91 1.48 2.70 14.57
N VAL A 92 0.16 2.76 14.67
CA VAL A 92 -0.57 2.47 15.90
C VAL A 92 -1.22 1.12 15.75
N LYS A 93 -1.06 0.23 16.74
CA LYS A 93 -1.68 -1.10 16.79
C LYS A 93 -2.68 -1.24 17.92
N GLU A 94 -3.57 -2.22 17.78
CA GLU A 94 -4.36 -2.70 18.90
C GLU A 94 -3.52 -3.59 19.82
N THR A 95 -3.69 -3.45 21.13
CA THR A 95 -3.01 -4.31 22.12
C THR A 95 -3.54 -5.75 22.09
N HIS A 96 -4.76 -5.96 21.58
CA HIS A 96 -5.36 -7.27 21.32
C HIS A 96 -6.64 -7.12 20.47
N PRO A 97 -6.80 -7.84 19.34
CA PRO A 97 -5.77 -8.65 18.66
C PRO A 97 -4.61 -7.79 18.14
N ASP A 98 -3.46 -8.39 17.85
CA ASP A 98 -2.25 -7.71 17.35
C ASP A 98 -2.41 -7.32 15.87
N HIS A 99 -3.27 -6.33 15.63
CA HIS A 99 -3.59 -5.79 14.31
C HIS A 99 -3.21 -4.31 14.28
N ALA A 100 -2.66 -3.88 13.15
CA ALA A 100 -2.39 -2.46 12.94
C ALA A 100 -3.73 -1.71 12.85
N ALA A 101 -3.87 -0.68 13.68
CA ALA A 101 -5.10 0.08 13.84
C ALA A 101 -5.18 1.18 12.78
N PHE A 102 -4.19 2.05 12.72
CA PHE A 102 -4.11 3.18 11.77
C PHE A 102 -2.70 3.77 11.74
N GLU A 103 -2.47 4.61 10.73
CA GLU A 103 -1.18 5.25 10.45
C GLU A 103 -1.27 6.76 10.70
N LEU A 104 -0.18 7.33 11.21
CA LEU A 104 -0.07 8.75 11.54
C LEU A 104 1.17 9.38 10.90
N LEU A 105 1.06 10.64 10.53
CA LEU A 105 2.18 11.50 10.19
C LEU A 105 2.38 12.56 11.29
N VAL A 106 3.64 12.88 11.58
CA VAL A 106 4.01 14.02 12.43
C VAL A 106 4.78 15.05 11.60
N ASN A 107 4.33 16.30 11.67
CA ASN A 107 5.02 17.41 11.03
C ASN A 107 6.36 17.65 11.76
N PRO A 108 7.49 17.65 11.02
CA PRO A 108 8.81 17.63 11.65
C PRO A 108 9.23 18.97 12.26
N TYR A 109 8.47 20.05 12.10
CA TYR A 109 8.82 21.39 12.60
C TYR A 109 7.93 21.88 13.73
N ASN A 110 6.72 21.34 13.86
CA ASN A 110 5.76 21.79 14.87
C ASN A 110 5.07 20.65 15.64
N GLY A 111 5.40 19.38 15.38
CA GLY A 111 4.86 18.23 16.12
C GLY A 111 3.39 17.92 15.83
N THR A 112 2.77 18.56 14.84
CA THR A 112 1.35 18.30 14.52
C THR A 112 1.18 16.86 14.03
N VAL A 113 0.33 16.10 14.72
CA VAL A 113 0.00 14.71 14.38
C VAL A 113 -1.29 14.66 13.58
N THR A 114 -1.28 13.97 12.43
CA THR A 114 -2.45 13.78 11.57
C THR A 114 -2.57 12.34 11.08
N PRO A 115 -3.77 11.84 10.78
CA PRO A 115 -3.93 10.60 10.02
C PRO A 115 -3.15 10.66 8.70
N GLU A 116 -2.50 9.57 8.35
CA GLU A 116 -1.84 9.45 7.05
C GLU A 116 -2.85 9.47 5.90
N PRO A 117 -2.62 10.22 4.80
CA PRO A 117 -3.49 10.21 3.64
C PRO A 117 -3.45 8.88 2.87
N GLY A 118 -4.43 8.64 2.00
CA GLY A 118 -4.45 7.45 1.16
C GLY A 118 -5.03 6.22 1.89
N PRO A 119 -4.39 5.04 1.84
CA PRO A 119 -4.94 3.77 2.37
C PRO A 119 -5.51 3.85 3.78
N ASN A 120 -4.82 4.51 4.71
CA ASN A 120 -5.31 4.73 6.06
C ASN A 120 -6.64 5.48 6.14
N MET A 121 -6.89 6.44 5.26
CA MET A 121 -8.18 7.14 5.19
C MET A 121 -9.18 6.41 4.28
N MET A 122 -8.73 5.82 3.19
CA MET A 122 -9.61 5.35 2.11
C MET A 122 -9.96 3.86 2.22
N TRP A 123 -9.11 3.05 2.83
CA TRP A 123 -9.24 1.60 2.92
C TRP A 123 -9.34 1.09 4.36
N ASN A 124 -9.10 1.92 5.39
CA ASN A 124 -9.26 1.49 6.77
C ASN A 124 -10.74 1.33 7.15
N THR A 125 -11.24 0.11 7.23
CA THR A 125 -12.66 -0.18 7.47
C THR A 125 -13.11 -0.01 8.91
N LYS A 126 -12.18 0.12 9.87
CA LYS A 126 -12.51 0.22 11.30
C LYS A 126 -12.23 1.61 11.89
N TYR A 127 -11.11 2.22 11.53
CA TYR A 127 -10.65 3.47 12.13
C TYR A 127 -10.81 4.69 11.22
N SER A 128 -11.22 4.52 9.95
CA SER A 128 -11.59 5.64 9.09
C SER A 128 -13.10 5.70 8.85
N PRO A 129 -13.73 6.89 8.98
CA PRO A 129 -15.13 7.09 8.60
C PRO A 129 -15.34 7.01 7.07
N MET A 130 -14.27 7.14 6.29
CA MET A 130 -14.31 7.05 4.82
C MET A 130 -14.16 5.61 4.34
N GLY A 131 -13.39 4.76 5.03
CA GLY A 131 -13.04 3.41 4.58
C GLY A 131 -14.22 2.57 4.09
N PRO A 132 -15.26 2.34 4.91
CA PRO A 132 -16.42 1.54 4.49
C PRO A 132 -17.14 2.08 3.24
N ARG A 133 -17.09 3.39 3.00
CA ARG A 133 -17.72 4.03 1.82
C ARG A 133 -16.90 3.83 0.54
N PHE A 134 -15.59 3.70 0.65
CA PHE A 134 -14.68 3.63 -0.49
C PHE A 134 -14.28 2.20 -0.85
N ILE A 135 -14.26 1.28 0.11
CA ILE A 135 -13.91 -0.12 -0.14
C ILE A 135 -15.04 -0.88 -0.84
N GLY A 136 -16.30 -0.47 -0.63
CA GLY A 136 -17.48 -1.05 -1.28
C GLY A 136 -17.67 -2.57 -1.04
N SER A 137 -16.93 -3.14 -0.08
CA SER A 137 -16.89 -4.57 0.24
C SER A 137 -17.09 -4.76 1.74
N GLU A 138 -17.96 -5.69 2.10
CA GLU A 138 -18.22 -6.10 3.47
C GLU A 138 -17.66 -7.50 3.73
N GLY A 139 -17.09 -7.72 4.91
CA GLY A 139 -16.55 -9.03 5.32
C GLY A 139 -15.02 -9.08 5.40
N PRO A 140 -14.45 -10.28 5.64
CA PRO A 140 -13.01 -10.45 5.79
C PRO A 140 -12.28 -10.19 4.47
N MET A 141 -11.03 -9.74 4.56
CA MET A 141 -10.13 -9.58 3.41
C MET A 141 -10.00 -10.91 2.66
N ASN A 142 -10.07 -10.88 1.32
CA ASN A 142 -9.96 -12.06 0.45
C ASN A 142 -8.58 -12.16 -0.22
N VAL A 143 -7.77 -11.10 -0.17
CA VAL A 143 -6.36 -11.10 -0.56
C VAL A 143 -5.56 -11.60 0.64
N SER A 144 -4.79 -12.68 0.48
CA SER A 144 -3.90 -13.18 1.53
C SER A 144 -2.63 -12.32 1.66
N VAL A 145 -1.89 -12.49 2.74
CA VAL A 145 -0.59 -11.82 2.93
C VAL A 145 0.37 -12.15 1.78
N GLU A 146 0.43 -13.42 1.38
CA GLU A 146 1.31 -13.86 0.29
C GLU A 146 0.89 -13.26 -1.05
N GLN A 147 -0.42 -13.18 -1.32
CA GLN A 147 -0.93 -12.53 -2.53
C GLN A 147 -0.61 -11.03 -2.52
N ALA A 148 -0.79 -10.35 -1.38
CA ALA A 148 -0.46 -8.93 -1.25
C ALA A 148 1.03 -8.66 -1.52
N GLN A 149 1.93 -9.51 -0.99
CA GLN A 149 3.36 -9.42 -1.28
C GLN A 149 3.66 -9.65 -2.77
N GLN A 150 2.98 -10.60 -3.40
CA GLN A 150 3.14 -10.85 -4.84
C GLN A 150 2.66 -9.67 -5.68
N ASP A 151 1.52 -9.07 -5.34
CA ASP A 151 0.96 -7.90 -6.03
C ASP A 151 1.91 -6.69 -5.90
N ALA A 152 2.44 -6.46 -4.70
CA ALA A 152 3.43 -5.42 -4.44
C ALA A 152 4.73 -5.63 -5.24
N LEU A 153 5.29 -6.85 -5.20
CA LEU A 153 6.50 -7.18 -5.96
C LEU A 153 6.28 -7.07 -7.47
N ALA A 154 5.12 -7.49 -7.97
CA ALA A 154 4.77 -7.35 -9.39
C ALA A 154 4.70 -5.88 -9.80
N TYR A 155 4.13 -5.01 -8.96
CA TYR A 155 4.13 -3.57 -9.18
C TYR A 155 5.56 -3.01 -9.21
N LEU A 156 6.38 -3.32 -8.19
CA LEU A 156 7.73 -2.76 -8.04
C LEU A 156 8.68 -3.20 -9.16
N LYS A 157 8.56 -4.42 -9.68
CA LYS A 157 9.40 -4.91 -10.79
C LYS A 157 9.25 -4.10 -12.07
N ASN A 158 8.10 -3.46 -12.29
CA ASN A 158 7.91 -2.56 -13.43
C ASN A 158 8.61 -1.21 -13.24
N VAL A 159 9.00 -0.87 -12.01
CA VAL A 159 9.69 0.38 -11.65
C VAL A 159 11.20 0.16 -11.58
N GLU A 160 11.64 -0.81 -10.78
CA GLU A 160 13.04 -1.21 -10.63
C GLU A 160 13.08 -2.71 -10.26
N PRO A 161 13.62 -3.59 -11.13
CA PRO A 161 13.60 -5.04 -10.94
C PRO A 161 14.27 -5.55 -9.65
N GLN A 162 15.18 -4.76 -9.07
CA GLN A 162 15.91 -5.11 -7.85
C GLN A 162 15.15 -4.79 -6.56
N TYR A 163 14.00 -4.10 -6.65
CA TYR A 163 13.19 -3.84 -5.47
C TYR A 163 12.57 -5.11 -4.92
N THR A 164 12.57 -5.19 -3.60
CA THR A 164 11.96 -6.26 -2.81
C THR A 164 10.97 -5.64 -1.83
N VAL A 165 10.18 -6.48 -1.16
CA VAL A 165 9.30 -6.07 -0.06
C VAL A 165 9.70 -6.82 1.20
N GLU A 166 9.36 -6.28 2.36
CA GLU A 166 9.62 -6.96 3.61
C GLU A 166 8.84 -8.28 3.74
N ALA A 167 9.37 -9.19 4.56
CA ALA A 167 8.84 -10.53 4.70
C ALA A 167 7.50 -10.58 5.46
N LYS A 168 7.23 -9.60 6.33
CA LYS A 168 6.03 -9.54 7.16
C LYS A 168 5.38 -8.17 6.99
N PRO A 169 4.33 -8.06 6.17
CA PRO A 169 3.53 -6.84 6.06
C PRO A 169 2.76 -6.54 7.35
N ASP A 170 2.49 -5.27 7.58
CA ASP A 170 1.55 -4.83 8.60
C ASP A 170 0.12 -5.03 8.11
N ILE A 171 -0.68 -5.67 8.95
CA ILE A 171 -2.06 -6.04 8.63
C ILE A 171 -3.01 -5.03 9.26
N PHE A 172 -3.59 -4.16 8.42
CA PHE A 172 -4.61 -3.21 8.81
C PHE A 172 -6.01 -3.74 8.50
N TYR A 173 -7.01 -3.04 9.02
CA TYR A 173 -8.40 -3.30 8.70
C TYR A 173 -8.73 -2.88 7.26
N GLY A 174 -8.57 -3.81 6.31
CA GLY A 174 -8.95 -3.64 4.90
C GLY A 174 -7.79 -3.46 3.92
N TYR A 175 -6.55 -3.43 4.41
CA TYR A 175 -5.35 -3.32 3.58
C TYR A 175 -4.11 -3.82 4.32
N TYR A 176 -3.03 -3.99 3.57
CA TYR A 176 -1.69 -4.29 4.06
C TYR A 176 -0.79 -3.10 3.78
N THR A 177 0.14 -2.76 4.68
CA THR A 177 1.25 -1.84 4.38
C THR A 177 2.56 -2.62 4.44
N MET A 178 3.50 -2.27 3.56
CA MET A 178 4.84 -2.85 3.61
C MET A 178 5.93 -1.88 3.17
N HIS A 179 7.11 -2.03 3.78
CA HIS A 179 8.34 -1.43 3.30
C HIS A 179 8.81 -2.10 2.00
N PHE A 180 9.23 -1.28 1.03
CA PHE A 180 10.01 -1.77 -0.11
C PHE A 180 11.49 -1.43 0.04
N LEU A 181 12.34 -2.36 -0.40
CA LEU A 181 13.77 -2.35 -0.12
C LEU A 181 14.61 -2.49 -1.38
N LYS A 182 15.82 -1.93 -1.34
CA LYS A 182 16.92 -2.25 -2.26
C LYS A 182 18.15 -2.59 -1.44
N ASP A 183 18.79 -3.72 -1.74
CA ASP A 183 19.96 -4.22 -1.00
C ASP A 183 19.74 -4.31 0.52
N GLY A 184 18.51 -4.69 0.93
CA GLY A 184 18.11 -4.80 2.33
C GLY A 184 17.88 -3.47 3.05
N LYS A 185 17.90 -2.33 2.34
CA LYS A 185 17.62 -0.99 2.91
C LYS A 185 16.24 -0.51 2.52
N ILE A 186 15.49 -0.01 3.49
CA ILE A 186 14.18 0.62 3.28
C ILE A 186 14.35 1.84 2.37
N LEU A 187 13.51 1.92 1.34
CA LEU A 187 13.44 3.06 0.42
C LEU A 187 12.12 3.83 0.53
N GLY A 188 11.06 3.17 0.96
CA GLY A 188 9.74 3.77 1.10
C GLY A 188 8.69 2.70 1.39
N MET A 189 7.43 3.09 1.25
CA MET A 189 6.29 2.29 1.66
C MET A 189 5.26 2.20 0.54
N LEU A 190 4.50 1.12 0.55
CA LEU A 190 3.30 0.97 -0.26
C LEU A 190 2.26 0.20 0.55
N SER A 191 1.01 0.34 0.15
CA SER A 191 -0.07 -0.49 0.65
C SER A 191 -0.72 -1.31 -0.46
N VAL A 192 -1.34 -2.42 -0.08
CA VAL A 192 -2.14 -3.29 -0.96
C VAL A 192 -3.53 -3.42 -0.39
N ASN A 193 -4.55 -3.14 -1.20
CA ASN A 193 -5.95 -3.27 -0.81
C ASN A 193 -6.29 -4.74 -0.55
N GLY A 194 -6.83 -5.05 0.63
CA GLY A 194 -7.11 -6.40 1.09
C GLY A 194 -8.29 -7.11 0.42
N TYR A 195 -9.00 -6.42 -0.47
CA TYR A 195 -10.16 -6.93 -1.20
C TYR A 195 -9.92 -7.05 -2.72
N THR A 196 -9.02 -6.22 -3.26
CA THR A 196 -8.83 -6.09 -4.72
C THR A 196 -7.39 -6.35 -5.18
N GLY A 197 -6.41 -6.37 -4.29
CA GLY A 197 -4.98 -6.45 -4.64
C GLY A 197 -4.42 -5.15 -5.23
N GLN A 198 -5.20 -4.06 -5.19
CA GLN A 198 -4.75 -2.77 -5.70
C GLN A 198 -3.55 -2.24 -4.89
N VAL A 199 -2.45 -1.93 -5.58
CA VAL A 199 -1.24 -1.36 -4.97
C VAL A 199 -1.30 0.17 -4.96
N TRP A 200 -0.90 0.78 -3.83
CA TRP A 200 -0.78 2.22 -3.63
C TRP A 200 0.59 2.57 -3.05
N VAL A 201 1.44 3.26 -3.82
CA VAL A 201 2.76 3.71 -3.35
C VAL A 201 2.65 5.01 -2.56
N HIS A 202 3.33 5.07 -1.42
CA HIS A 202 3.36 6.26 -0.56
C HIS A 202 4.46 7.21 -1.05
N THR A 203 4.07 8.30 -1.70
CA THR A 203 5.01 9.23 -2.34
C THR A 203 5.32 10.48 -1.50
N TRP A 204 4.68 10.62 -0.34
CA TRP A 204 4.73 11.84 0.49
C TRP A 204 5.87 11.85 1.52
N HIS A 205 6.45 10.70 1.87
CA HIS A 205 7.48 10.62 2.91
C HIS A 205 8.84 11.19 2.51
N GLY A 206 9.22 11.03 1.24
CA GLY A 206 10.56 11.31 0.76
C GLY A 206 11.57 10.24 1.18
N ALA A 207 12.81 10.61 1.51
CA ALA A 207 13.88 9.66 1.79
C ALA A 207 13.82 9.10 3.22
N TYR A 208 13.96 7.78 3.38
CA TYR A 208 14.10 7.12 4.68
C TYR A 208 15.38 7.54 5.41
N ILE A 209 15.27 7.77 6.72
CA ILE A 209 16.40 8.14 7.59
C ILE A 209 16.66 7.05 8.64
N LYS A 210 15.68 6.75 9.50
CA LYS A 210 15.79 5.74 10.58
C LYS A 210 14.42 5.35 11.14
N MET A 211 14.37 4.33 11.98
CA MET A 211 13.17 3.85 12.66
C MET A 211 13.45 3.42 14.10
N GLU A 212 12.40 3.39 14.93
CA GLU A 212 12.34 2.78 16.25
C GLU A 212 11.09 1.90 16.35
N THR A 213 11.22 0.70 16.90
CA THR A 213 10.13 -0.25 17.15
C THR A 213 9.93 -0.46 18.65
N GLU A 214 8.71 -0.71 19.10
CA GLU A 214 8.35 -1.01 20.51
C GLU A 214 8.25 -2.50 20.84
#